data_AF-A0A7K2QN11-F1
#
_entry.id   AF-A0A7K2QN11-F1
#
_cell.length_a   1.000
_cell.length_b   1.000
_cell.length_c   1.000
_cell.angle_alpha   90.00
_cell.angle_beta   90.00
_cell.angle_gamma   90.00
#
_symmetry.space_group_name_H-M   'P 1'
#
loop_
_entity.id
_entity.type
_entity.pdbx_description
1 polymer ?
#
loop_
_entity_poly.entity_id
_entity_poly.type
_entity_poly.pdbx_seq_one_letter_code
_entity_poly.pdbx_strand_id
1 'polypeptide(L)'
;MSNMKIRRTAIAVAAATLLPFSLAACSDSGKDGASGSGSDKSSEASAPAAPATPDASMAMDKPFGPACAGVPAEGAGSFDGMAKDPVATAASNNPALSTLVAAVKQAGLVDTLNNAKDITVFA
;
A
#
# COMPACT_ATOMS: atom_id res chain seq x y z
N MET A 1 47.06 -14.31 2.08
CA MET A 1 45.63 -14.45 2.49
C MET A 1 44.71 -14.67 1.28
N SER A 2 44.83 -15.81 0.56
CA SER A 2 44.04 -16.08 -0.65
C SER A 2 43.09 -17.30 -0.54
N ASN A 3 42.85 -17.80 0.67
CA ASN A 3 42.07 -19.04 0.88
C ASN A 3 40.57 -18.82 1.16
N MET A 4 40.06 -17.58 1.01
CA MET A 4 38.67 -17.25 1.36
C MET A 4 37.75 -17.07 0.14
N LYS A 5 38.29 -17.10 -1.08
CA LYS A 5 37.53 -16.87 -2.33
C LYS A 5 37.01 -18.16 -2.97
N ILE A 6 37.52 -19.34 -2.57
CA ILE A 6 37.16 -20.66 -3.14
C ILE A 6 35.94 -21.28 -2.44
N ARG A 7 35.54 -20.78 -1.26
CA ARG A 7 34.39 -21.28 -0.49
C ARG A 7 33.04 -20.68 -0.92
N ARG A 8 33.01 -19.83 -1.95
CA ARG A 8 31.84 -19.00 -2.30
C ARG A 8 31.07 -19.47 -3.55
N THR A 9 31.40 -20.62 -4.12
CA THR A 9 30.84 -21.07 -5.41
C THR A 9 30.22 -22.47 -5.40
N ALA A 10 29.79 -23.00 -4.24
CA ALA A 10 29.30 -24.38 -4.13
C ALA A 10 28.02 -24.57 -3.30
N ILE A 11 27.16 -23.55 -3.16
CA ILE A 11 25.78 -23.72 -2.63
C ILE A 11 24.82 -22.91 -3.49
N ALA A 12 24.72 -23.29 -4.76
CA ALA A 12 23.59 -23.00 -5.62
C ALA A 12 23.12 -24.35 -6.16
N VAL A 13 21.80 -24.53 -6.21
CA VAL A 13 21.06 -25.72 -6.69
C VAL A 13 20.75 -26.76 -5.60
N ALA A 14 19.56 -26.64 -5.02
CA ALA A 14 18.56 -27.73 -4.81
C ALA A 14 17.68 -27.48 -3.55
N ALA A 15 16.50 -26.88 -3.74
CA ALA A 15 15.27 -27.12 -2.95
C ALA A 15 14.14 -26.19 -3.44
N ALA A 16 13.84 -26.22 -4.73
CA ALA A 16 12.66 -25.57 -5.31
C ALA A 16 11.53 -26.60 -5.42
N THR A 17 10.99 -27.04 -4.28
CA THR A 17 9.76 -27.84 -4.24
C THR A 17 9.07 -27.63 -2.90
N LEU A 18 7.79 -27.23 -2.94
CA LEU A 18 6.83 -27.10 -1.84
C LEU A 18 6.70 -25.72 -1.17
N LEU A 19 6.12 -24.75 -1.89
CA LEU A 19 5.21 -23.76 -1.29
C LEU A 19 4.12 -23.35 -2.30
N PRO A 20 3.07 -24.16 -2.53
CA PRO A 20 1.83 -23.67 -3.10
C PRO A 20 0.90 -23.18 -1.98
N PHE A 21 0.34 -21.98 -2.18
CA PHE A 21 -0.86 -21.44 -1.53
C PHE A 21 -0.80 -21.11 -0.03
N SER A 22 -0.55 -19.84 0.27
CA SER A 22 -1.10 -19.13 1.44
C SER A 22 -0.94 -17.62 1.27
N LEU A 23 -1.73 -17.02 0.36
CA LEU A 23 -1.89 -15.57 0.26
C LEU A 23 -3.38 -15.17 0.40
N ALA A 24 -4.04 -15.74 1.41
CA ALA A 24 -5.28 -15.22 1.96
C ALA A 24 -5.11 -15.23 3.49
N ALA A 25 -5.36 -14.08 4.12
CA ALA A 25 -5.27 -13.80 5.55
C ALA A 25 -3.85 -13.52 6.12
N CYS A 26 -3.40 -12.27 5.95
CA CYS A 26 -2.59 -11.60 6.98
C CYS A 26 -3.53 -11.36 8.19
N SER A 27 -3.61 -12.35 9.09
CA SER A 27 -4.26 -12.23 10.40
C SER A 27 -3.25 -12.63 11.47
N ASP A 28 -3.08 -11.72 12.40
CA ASP A 28 -2.11 -11.70 13.49
C ASP A 28 -2.36 -12.84 14.51
N SER A 29 -1.30 -13.62 14.76
CA SER A 29 -0.95 -14.32 16.01
C SER A 29 -1.94 -15.33 16.67
N GLY A 30 -1.65 -16.64 16.57
CA GLY A 30 -1.86 -17.58 17.71
C GLY A 30 -2.37 -19.03 17.46
N LYS A 31 -1.44 -20.01 17.56
CA LYS A 31 -1.52 -21.37 18.18
C LYS A 31 -2.58 -22.43 17.74
N ASP A 32 -2.07 -23.65 17.54
CA ASP A 32 -2.68 -24.91 17.07
C ASP A 32 -3.83 -25.51 17.92
N GLY A 33 -4.76 -26.23 17.26
CA GLY A 33 -5.67 -27.17 17.92
C GLY A 33 -6.84 -27.66 17.05
N ALA A 34 -7.03 -28.99 16.96
CA ALA A 34 -7.74 -29.69 15.90
C ALA A 34 -9.28 -29.84 16.06
N SER A 35 -9.93 -29.95 14.89
CA SER A 35 -11.06 -30.83 14.49
C SER A 35 -12.32 -30.93 15.37
N GLY A 36 -13.45 -30.54 14.76
CA GLY A 36 -14.80 -30.89 15.21
C GLY A 36 -15.82 -30.69 14.08
N SER A 37 -16.23 -31.80 13.46
CA SER A 37 -17.20 -31.91 12.38
C SER A 37 -18.61 -31.50 12.82
N GLY A 38 -19.40 -30.95 11.89
CA GLY A 38 -20.82 -30.67 12.10
C GLY A 38 -21.46 -29.96 10.91
N SER A 39 -21.70 -30.71 9.83
CA SER A 39 -22.63 -30.31 8.76
C SER A 39 -24.01 -30.08 9.36
N ASP A 40 -24.67 -28.97 9.01
CA ASP A 40 -26.12 -28.97 8.86
C ASP A 40 -26.60 -27.95 7.81
N LYS A 41 -27.52 -28.44 6.99
CA LYS A 41 -28.17 -27.85 5.82
C LYS A 41 -28.98 -26.60 6.19
N SER A 42 -29.09 -25.66 5.27
CA SER A 42 -30.20 -25.62 4.30
C SER A 42 -30.29 -24.26 3.62
N SER A 43 -30.69 -24.33 2.36
CA SER A 43 -31.00 -23.25 1.42
C SER A 43 -31.90 -22.17 2.00
N GLU A 44 -31.63 -20.92 1.60
CA GLU A 44 -32.68 -19.95 1.31
C GLU A 44 -32.26 -19.22 0.02
N ALA A 45 -33.07 -19.39 -1.02
CA ALA A 45 -32.93 -18.64 -2.25
C ALA A 45 -33.33 -17.19 -1.99
N SER A 46 -32.54 -16.24 -2.49
CA SER A 46 -32.98 -14.85 -2.61
C SER A 46 -32.65 -14.32 -4.00
N ALA A 47 -33.64 -13.62 -4.54
CA ALA A 47 -33.84 -13.14 -5.89
C ALA A 47 -32.65 -12.38 -6.51
N PRO A 48 -32.60 -12.23 -7.85
CA PRO A 48 -31.60 -11.37 -8.50
C PRO A 48 -31.77 -9.93 -8.01
N ALA A 49 -30.78 -9.43 -7.27
CA ALA A 49 -30.67 -8.01 -6.99
C ALA A 49 -30.46 -7.29 -8.33
N ALA A 50 -31.34 -6.33 -8.64
CA ALA A 50 -31.16 -5.40 -9.74
C ALA A 50 -29.79 -4.72 -9.62
N PRO A 51 -29.11 -4.40 -10.74
CA PRO A 51 -27.86 -3.65 -10.68
C PRO A 51 -28.16 -2.28 -10.08
N ALA A 52 -27.70 -2.04 -8.85
CA ALA A 52 -27.57 -0.70 -8.33
C ALA A 52 -26.61 0.04 -9.27
N THR A 53 -27.13 0.98 -10.06
CA THR A 53 -26.31 1.96 -10.75
C THR A 53 -25.50 2.68 -9.69
N PRO A 54 -24.15 2.58 -9.67
CA PRO A 54 -23.39 3.43 -8.79
C PRO A 54 -23.61 4.85 -9.30
N ASP A 55 -24.13 5.70 -8.41
CA ASP A 55 -24.12 7.16 -8.59
C ASP A 55 -22.63 7.58 -8.62
N ALA A 56 -22.04 7.48 -9.80
CA ALA A 56 -20.62 7.70 -10.06
C ALA A 56 -20.24 9.19 -10.04
N SER A 57 -21.16 10.05 -9.59
CA SER A 57 -21.12 11.51 -9.75
C SER A 57 -20.81 12.29 -8.48
N MET A 58 -20.77 11.66 -7.29
CA MET A 58 -20.71 12.42 -6.01
C MET A 58 -19.59 12.01 -5.03
N ALA A 59 -18.63 11.18 -5.45
CA ALA A 59 -17.54 10.71 -4.59
C ALA A 59 -16.13 11.14 -5.03
N MET A 60 -16.00 11.95 -6.09
CA MET A 60 -14.69 12.36 -6.62
C MET A 60 -14.06 13.56 -5.88
N ASP A 61 -14.83 14.29 -5.07
CA ASP A 61 -14.33 15.46 -4.35
C ASP A 61 -13.57 15.12 -3.06
N LYS A 62 -13.54 13.84 -2.65
CA LYS A 62 -12.85 13.41 -1.43
C LYS A 62 -11.62 12.56 -1.75
N PRO A 63 -10.53 12.72 -0.99
CA PRO A 63 -9.40 11.80 -1.04
C PRO A 63 -9.85 10.35 -0.81
N PHE A 64 -9.30 9.43 -1.59
CA PHE A 64 -9.73 8.04 -1.61
C PHE A 64 -8.56 7.08 -1.32
N GLY A 65 -8.89 5.97 -0.64
CA GLY A 65 -7.95 4.91 -0.31
C GLY A 65 -7.88 4.59 1.19
N PRO A 66 -7.43 3.38 1.56
CA PRO A 66 -7.40 2.94 2.96
C PRO A 66 -6.44 3.77 3.81
N ALA A 67 -5.40 4.34 3.19
CA ALA A 67 -4.39 5.14 3.87
C ALA A 67 -4.82 6.61 4.08
N CYS A 68 -5.95 7.07 3.52
CA CYS A 68 -6.41 8.46 3.71
C CYS A 68 -6.68 8.80 5.18
N ALA A 69 -7.02 7.80 6.01
CA ALA A 69 -7.18 7.98 7.45
C ALA A 69 -5.88 8.33 8.19
N GLY A 70 -4.71 8.08 7.59
CA GLY A 70 -3.40 8.41 8.15
C GLY A 70 -2.94 9.84 7.86
N VAL A 71 -3.67 10.59 7.03
CA VAL A 71 -3.35 11.98 6.71
C VAL A 71 -3.99 12.90 7.75
N PRO A 72 -3.27 13.89 8.28
CA PRO A 72 -3.85 14.89 9.19
C PRO A 72 -5.09 15.56 8.58
N ALA A 73 -6.14 15.75 9.37
CA ALA A 73 -7.35 16.44 8.91
C ALA A 73 -7.09 17.95 8.74
N GLU A 74 -6.28 18.55 9.61
CA GLU A 74 -5.94 19.98 9.59
C GLU A 74 -4.42 20.24 9.51
N GLY A 75 -4.07 21.47 9.15
CA GLY A 75 -2.68 21.94 9.07
C GLY A 75 -2.05 21.75 7.69
N ALA A 76 -0.77 22.10 7.56
CA ALA A 76 -0.07 22.09 6.27
C ALA A 76 0.07 20.68 5.65
N GLY A 77 0.07 19.64 6.49
CA GLY A 77 0.12 18.24 6.06
C GLY A 77 -1.23 17.64 5.68
N SER A 78 -2.33 18.38 5.84
CA SER A 78 -3.66 17.91 5.41
C SER A 78 -3.83 18.01 3.90
N PHE A 79 -4.86 17.37 3.35
CA PHE A 79 -5.16 17.45 1.93
C PHE A 79 -5.39 18.90 1.47
N ASP A 80 -6.12 19.70 2.26
CA ASP A 80 -6.34 21.12 1.96
C ASP A 80 -5.07 21.95 2.11
N GLY A 81 -4.20 21.62 3.08
CA GLY A 81 -2.90 22.28 3.25
C GLY A 81 -1.98 22.00 2.08
N MET A 82 -1.81 20.72 1.75
CA MET A 82 -0.98 20.24 0.65
C MET A 82 -1.42 20.78 -0.71
N ALA A 83 -2.73 20.99 -0.94
CA ALA A 83 -3.25 21.54 -2.18
C ALA A 83 -2.84 23.00 -2.45
N LYS A 84 -2.37 23.73 -1.42
CA LYS A 84 -1.96 25.14 -1.54
C LYS A 84 -0.45 25.30 -1.75
N ASP A 85 0.32 24.26 -1.48
CA ASP A 85 1.77 24.26 -1.54
C ASP A 85 2.29 23.57 -2.81
N PRO A 86 3.47 23.95 -3.32
CA PRO A 86 4.11 23.23 -4.41
C PRO A 86 4.52 21.83 -3.94
N VAL A 87 4.62 20.90 -4.89
CA VAL A 87 4.65 19.44 -4.65
C VAL A 87 5.65 18.98 -3.60
N ALA A 88 6.91 19.45 -3.67
CA ALA A 88 7.93 18.99 -2.72
C ALA A 88 7.75 19.61 -1.32
N THR A 89 7.19 20.81 -1.25
CA THR A 89 6.81 21.45 0.03
C THR A 89 5.62 20.73 0.65
N ALA A 90 4.57 20.48 -0.12
CA ALA A 90 3.39 19.72 0.30
C ALA A 90 3.78 18.33 0.85
N ALA A 91 4.61 17.60 0.11
CA ALA A 91 5.09 16.29 0.56
C ALA A 91 5.91 16.35 1.87
N SER A 92 6.67 17.43 2.09
CA SER A 92 7.47 17.61 3.31
C SER A 92 6.65 17.86 4.56
N ASN A 93 5.42 18.35 4.41
CA ASN A 93 4.52 18.65 5.53
C ASN A 93 3.74 17.42 6.03
N ASN A 94 3.77 16.30 5.28
CA ASN A 94 3.06 15.08 5.63
C ASN A 94 4.04 14.00 6.13
N PRO A 95 3.92 13.54 7.39
CA PRO A 95 4.81 12.53 7.97
C PRO A 95 4.86 11.21 7.17
N ALA A 96 3.73 10.81 6.57
CA ALA A 96 3.65 9.58 5.78
C ALA A 96 4.51 9.63 4.51
N LEU A 97 4.83 10.83 4.01
CA LEU A 97 5.58 11.06 2.78
C LEU A 97 7.07 11.36 3.02
N SER A 98 7.54 11.23 4.26
CA SER A 98 8.94 11.53 4.63
C SER A 98 9.98 10.72 3.82
N THR A 99 9.69 9.45 3.51
CA THR A 99 10.54 8.60 2.66
C THR A 99 10.63 9.12 1.23
N LEU A 100 9.50 9.56 0.66
CA LEU A 100 9.46 10.19 -0.66
C LEU A 100 10.32 11.46 -0.68
N VAL A 101 10.16 12.32 0.32
CA VAL A 101 10.91 13.58 0.42
C VAL A 101 12.41 13.32 0.55
N ALA A 102 12.81 12.29 1.30
CA ALA A 102 14.21 11.88 1.38
C ALA A 102 14.76 11.47 0.01
N ALA A 103 14.03 10.63 -0.74
CA ALA A 103 14.43 10.20 -2.08
C ALA A 103 14.48 11.36 -3.08
N VAL A 104 13.49 12.24 -3.07
CA VAL A 104 13.43 13.45 -3.93
C VAL A 104 14.61 14.37 -3.65
N LYS A 105 14.97 14.58 -2.37
CA LYS A 105 16.15 15.36 -1.97
C LYS A 105 17.44 14.72 -2.45
N GLN A 106 17.58 13.40 -2.27
CA GLN A 106 18.76 12.65 -2.73
C GLN A 106 18.90 12.70 -4.27
N ALA A 107 17.78 12.68 -4.98
CA ALA A 107 17.76 12.79 -6.44
C ALA A 107 17.90 14.24 -6.96
N GLY A 108 17.92 15.23 -6.07
CA GLY A 108 18.00 16.66 -6.46
C GLY A 108 16.76 17.16 -7.21
N LEU A 109 15.60 16.52 -7.02
CA LEU A 109 14.37 16.78 -7.78
C LEU A 109 13.45 17.83 -7.14
N VAL A 110 13.84 18.41 -5.99
CA VAL A 110 13.00 19.33 -5.22
C VAL A 110 12.55 20.52 -6.08
N ASP A 111 13.49 21.19 -6.74
CA ASP A 111 13.18 22.35 -7.59
C ASP A 111 12.37 21.95 -8.81
N THR A 112 12.67 20.80 -9.43
CA THR A 112 11.92 20.29 -10.58
C THR A 112 10.46 20.04 -10.21
N LEU A 113 10.20 19.36 -9.09
CA LEU A 113 8.84 19.06 -8.66
C LEU A 113 8.07 20.32 -8.22
N ASN A 114 8.74 21.30 -7.61
CA ASN A 114 8.09 22.54 -7.19
C ASN A 114 7.74 23.48 -8.34
N ASN A 115 8.44 23.38 -9.48
CA ASN A 115 8.19 24.23 -10.65
C ASN A 115 7.38 23.52 -11.76
N ALA A 116 7.29 22.20 -11.70
CA ALA A 116 6.45 21.43 -12.62
C ALA A 116 4.97 21.77 -12.41
N LYS A 117 4.25 21.97 -13.50
CA LYS A 117 2.81 22.26 -13.51
C LYS A 117 2.05 21.04 -13.98
N ASP A 118 0.85 20.86 -13.45
CA ASP A 118 -0.10 19.84 -13.89
C ASP A 118 0.48 18.41 -13.84
N ILE A 119 1.21 18.09 -12.77
CA ILE A 119 1.81 16.77 -12.54
C ILE A 119 1.07 15.97 -11.48
N THR A 120 1.05 14.64 -11.65
CA THR A 120 0.52 13.69 -10.66
C THR A 120 1.67 12.89 -10.06
N VAL A 121 1.81 12.93 -8.74
CA VAL A 121 2.83 12.17 -8.01
C VAL A 121 2.25 10.87 -7.48
N PHE A 122 2.95 9.77 -7.74
CA PHE A 122 2.67 8.46 -7.15
C PHE A 122 3.67 8.21 -6.03
N ALA A 123 3.17 8.12 -4.80
CA ALA A 123 3.94 8.07 -3.56
C ALA A 123 3.42 6.98 -2.62
#